data_AF-A0A9E3R483-F1
#
_entry.id   AF-A0A9E3R483-F1
#
_cell.length_a   1.000
_cell.length_b   1.000
_cell.length_c   1.000
_cell.angle_alpha   90.00
_cell.angle_beta   90.00
_cell.angle_gamma   90.00
#
_symmetry.space_group_name_H-M   'P 1'
#
loop_
_entity.id
_entity.type
_entity.pdbx_description
1 polymer ?
#
loop_
_entity_poly.entity_id
_entity_poly.type
_entity_poly.pdbx_seq_one_letter_code
_entity_poly.pdbx_strand_id
1 'polypeptide(L)'
;MKRAYSQTEVATLLGVDVAQAQSLSHLVHGEVRDLYDFQDLVLLRSAHGLVTRKVSKAKIAAALARLKAQLPTNQPLSAVSFDAAGAELVVGVGDARWNAESGQQVFDFRGTAKGGAAMLRPTGADAELLFRQGVNLEEHSPGEAVEKYLECVAANPRHADAHVNLGRLLHTSHRLREAEAHYVAALVARSGDATATFNLAVVLEDQGRTEDAIARYQDAIALEPSNVDAYFNLARLYEKKGEKMAALRHLKDYRRLRGGR
;
A
#
# COMPACT_ATOMS: atom_id res chain seq x y z
N MET A 1 -34.57 8.51 -33.65
CA MET A 1 -33.22 8.35 -34.25
C MET A 1 -33.29 7.27 -35.32
N LYS A 2 -32.59 7.47 -36.44
CA LYS A 2 -32.51 6.50 -37.55
C LYS A 2 -31.86 5.20 -37.02
N ARG A 3 -32.44 4.03 -37.35
CA ARG A 3 -32.01 2.75 -36.76
C ARG A 3 -30.79 2.12 -37.45
N ALA A 4 -30.48 2.54 -38.67
CA ALA A 4 -29.33 2.07 -39.44
C ALA A 4 -28.91 3.10 -40.49
N TYR A 5 -27.65 3.01 -40.91
CA TYR A 5 -26.98 3.85 -41.89
C TYR A 5 -26.44 2.98 -43.02
N SER A 6 -26.64 3.40 -44.27
CA SER A 6 -26.04 2.71 -45.41
C SER A 6 -24.55 3.05 -45.53
N GLN A 7 -23.82 2.25 -46.29
CA GLN A 7 -22.39 2.50 -46.53
C GLN A 7 -22.09 3.89 -47.12
N THR A 8 -22.94 4.39 -48.02
CA THR A 8 -22.80 5.73 -48.61
C THR A 8 -23.04 6.82 -47.57
N GLU A 9 -23.97 6.61 -46.64
CA GLU A 9 -24.24 7.54 -45.53
C GLU A 9 -23.08 7.54 -44.53
N VAL A 10 -22.49 6.39 -44.24
CA VAL A 10 -21.28 6.27 -43.42
C VAL A 10 -20.13 7.04 -44.07
N ALA A 11 -19.86 6.84 -45.36
CA ALA A 11 -18.82 7.53 -46.09
C ALA A 11 -18.99 9.07 -46.00
N THR A 12 -20.22 9.53 -46.21
CA THR A 12 -20.59 10.96 -46.11
C THR A 12 -20.36 11.52 -44.71
N LEU A 13 -20.81 10.81 -43.67
CA LEU A 13 -20.69 11.24 -42.27
C LEU A 13 -19.24 11.28 -41.77
N LEU A 14 -18.39 10.41 -42.32
CA LEU A 14 -16.97 10.37 -42.00
C LEU A 14 -16.12 11.31 -42.87
N GLY A 15 -16.70 11.89 -43.93
CA GLY A 15 -15.98 12.76 -44.87
C GLY A 15 -14.98 11.99 -45.74
N VAL A 16 -15.27 10.73 -46.08
CA VAL A 16 -14.40 9.82 -46.84
C VAL A 16 -15.11 9.29 -48.08
N ASP A 17 -14.37 8.71 -49.01
CA ASP A 17 -14.98 8.00 -50.14
C ASP A 17 -15.52 6.61 -49.73
N VAL A 18 -16.35 6.01 -50.59
CA VAL A 18 -17.02 4.73 -50.31
C VAL A 18 -16.01 3.57 -50.17
N ALA A 19 -14.90 3.60 -50.91
CA ALA A 19 -13.87 2.56 -50.83
C ALA A 19 -13.07 2.65 -49.51
N GLN A 20 -12.83 3.86 -49.02
CA GLN A 20 -12.24 4.13 -47.72
C GLN A 20 -13.18 3.68 -46.60
N ALA A 21 -14.48 3.94 -46.71
CA ALA A 21 -15.48 3.43 -45.77
C ALA A 21 -15.53 1.89 -45.76
N GLN A 22 -15.42 1.23 -46.93
CA GLN A 22 -15.32 -0.22 -47.05
C GLN A 22 -14.06 -0.78 -46.37
N SER A 23 -12.91 -0.16 -46.61
CA SER A 23 -11.64 -0.52 -45.98
C SER A 23 -11.68 -0.38 -44.46
N LEU A 24 -12.34 0.67 -43.95
CA LEU A 24 -12.58 0.85 -42.51
C LEU A 24 -13.55 -0.20 -41.96
N SER A 25 -14.62 -0.55 -42.68
CA SER A 25 -15.53 -1.64 -42.30
C SER A 25 -14.77 -2.95 -42.16
N HIS A 26 -13.96 -3.31 -43.15
CA HIS A 26 -13.17 -4.54 -43.10
C HIS A 26 -12.15 -4.51 -41.94
N LEU A 27 -11.58 -3.34 -41.61
CA LEU A 27 -10.66 -3.20 -40.49
C LEU A 27 -11.34 -3.38 -39.13
N VAL A 28 -12.56 -2.85 -38.96
CA VAL A 28 -13.29 -2.87 -37.69
C VAL A 28 -14.06 -4.17 -37.49
N HIS A 29 -14.70 -4.69 -38.55
CA HIS A 29 -15.62 -5.82 -38.48
C HIS A 29 -15.07 -7.11 -39.10
N GLY A 30 -13.96 -7.05 -39.83
CA GLY A 30 -13.42 -8.18 -40.60
C GLY A 30 -14.13 -8.42 -41.94
N GLU A 31 -15.21 -7.69 -42.21
CA GLU A 31 -16.01 -7.76 -43.42
C GLU A 31 -16.60 -6.38 -43.77
N VAL A 32 -17.11 -6.26 -44.99
CA VAL A 32 -17.88 -5.08 -45.40
C VAL A 32 -19.35 -5.35 -45.08
N ARG A 33 -19.97 -4.48 -44.27
CA ARG A 33 -21.39 -4.57 -43.93
C ARG A 33 -22.25 -3.70 -44.85
N ASP A 34 -23.51 -4.11 -45.05
CA ASP A 34 -24.50 -3.36 -45.84
C ASP A 34 -25.16 -2.24 -45.04
N LEU A 35 -25.37 -2.48 -43.73
CA LEU A 35 -25.99 -1.56 -42.80
C LEU A 35 -25.16 -1.45 -41.53
N TYR A 36 -25.06 -0.22 -41.03
CA TYR A 36 -24.30 0.13 -39.83
C TYR A 36 -25.25 0.78 -38.84
N ASP A 37 -25.18 0.40 -37.57
CA ASP A 37 -25.90 1.14 -36.55
C ASP A 37 -25.08 2.36 -36.06
N PHE A 38 -25.60 3.09 -35.08
CA PHE A 38 -24.88 4.22 -34.50
C PHE A 38 -23.57 3.80 -33.83
N GLN A 39 -23.51 2.58 -33.31
CA GLN A 39 -22.36 2.03 -32.62
C GLN A 39 -21.21 1.77 -33.60
N ASP A 40 -21.55 1.18 -34.75
CA ASP A 40 -20.64 0.95 -35.87
C ASP A 40 -20.09 2.28 -36.42
N LEU A 41 -20.92 3.32 -36.54
CA LEU A 41 -20.47 4.65 -36.96
C LEU A 41 -19.40 5.25 -36.05
N VAL A 42 -19.55 5.11 -34.73
CA VAL A 42 -18.57 5.62 -33.75
C VAL A 42 -17.24 4.86 -33.90
N LEU A 43 -17.28 3.54 -34.07
CA LEU A 43 -16.07 2.73 -34.29
C LEU A 43 -15.35 3.12 -35.58
N LEU A 44 -16.09 3.28 -36.68
CA LEU A 44 -15.52 3.62 -37.98
C LEU A 44 -14.93 5.04 -37.98
N ARG A 45 -15.56 6.00 -37.27
CA ARG A 45 -15.02 7.35 -37.08
C ARG A 45 -13.71 7.33 -36.30
N SER A 46 -13.65 6.57 -35.22
CA SER A 46 -12.43 6.43 -34.42
C SER A 46 -11.32 5.75 -35.22
N ALA A 47 -11.63 4.64 -35.91
CA ALA A 47 -10.67 3.96 -36.79
C ALA A 47 -10.14 4.89 -37.89
N HIS A 48 -11.00 5.71 -38.50
CA HIS A 48 -10.60 6.71 -39.48
C HIS A 48 -9.62 7.75 -38.90
N GLY A 49 -9.91 8.27 -37.70
CA GLY A 49 -9.02 9.19 -36.99
C GLY A 49 -7.64 8.60 -36.67
N LEU A 50 -7.56 7.29 -36.42
CA LEU A 50 -6.29 6.61 -36.16
C LEU A 50 -5.49 6.31 -37.43
N VAL A 51 -6.17 5.92 -38.51
CA VAL A 51 -5.55 5.69 -39.82
C VAL A 51 -4.95 7.00 -40.37
N THR A 52 -5.68 8.11 -40.26
CA THR A 52 -5.18 9.44 -40.69
C THR A 52 -3.95 9.89 -39.90
N ARG A 53 -3.80 9.45 -38.64
CA ARG A 53 -2.62 9.67 -37.79
C ARG A 53 -1.48 8.66 -38.01
N LYS A 54 -1.54 7.85 -39.08
CA LYS A 54 -0.52 6.86 -39.48
C LYS A 54 -0.28 5.73 -38.47
N VAL A 55 -1.25 5.42 -37.61
CA VAL A 55 -1.18 4.22 -36.75
C VAL A 55 -1.31 2.98 -37.64
N SER A 56 -0.50 1.94 -37.40
CA SER A 56 -0.52 0.74 -38.25
C SER A 56 -1.84 -0.01 -38.13
N LYS A 57 -2.32 -0.57 -39.25
CA LYS A 57 -3.59 -1.33 -39.30
C LYS A 57 -3.61 -2.48 -38.28
N ALA A 58 -2.47 -3.17 -38.10
CA ALA A 58 -2.32 -4.25 -37.13
C ALA A 58 -2.52 -3.79 -35.68
N LYS A 59 -1.99 -2.61 -35.32
CA LYS A 59 -2.16 -2.03 -33.99
C LYS A 59 -3.61 -1.60 -33.73
N ILE A 60 -4.26 -0.99 -34.73
CA ILE A 60 -5.68 -0.62 -34.66
C ILE A 60 -6.56 -1.87 -34.47
N ALA A 61 -6.33 -2.93 -35.26
CA ALA A 61 -7.09 -4.17 -35.16
C ALA A 61 -6.92 -4.87 -33.81
N ALA A 62 -5.67 -4.95 -33.29
CA ALA A 62 -5.39 -5.55 -31.99
C ALA A 62 -6.07 -4.78 -30.83
N ALA A 63 -6.07 -3.45 -30.90
CA ALA A 63 -6.73 -2.59 -29.92
C ALA A 63 -8.26 -2.77 -29.92
N LEU A 64 -8.88 -2.81 -31.10
CA LEU A 64 -10.32 -3.03 -31.25
C LEU A 64 -10.74 -4.43 -30.75
N ALA A 65 -9.94 -5.47 -31.02
CA ALA A 65 -10.21 -6.83 -30.56
C ALA A 65 -10.18 -6.95 -29.03
N ARG A 66 -9.18 -6.34 -28.37
CA ARG A 66 -9.07 -6.32 -26.91
C ARG A 66 -10.17 -5.52 -26.24
N LEU A 67 -10.53 -4.37 -26.82
CA LEU A 67 -11.66 -3.57 -26.36
C LEU A 67 -12.96 -4.38 -26.42
N LYS A 68 -13.21 -5.08 -27.53
CA LYS A 68 -14.40 -5.94 -27.69
C LYS A 68 -14.46 -7.04 -26.62
N ALA A 69 -13.32 -7.56 -26.17
CA ALA A 69 -13.24 -8.58 -25.13
C ALA A 69 -13.45 -8.04 -23.70
N GLN A 70 -13.21 -6.75 -23.47
CA GLN A 70 -13.26 -6.12 -22.14
C GLN A 70 -14.54 -5.31 -21.90
N LEU A 71 -15.33 -5.04 -22.93
CA LEU A 71 -16.61 -4.35 -22.78
C LEU A 71 -17.69 -5.29 -22.23
N PRO A 72 -18.43 -4.89 -21.18
CA PRO A 72 -19.64 -5.59 -20.78
C PRO A 72 -20.63 -5.60 -21.94
N THR A 73 -21.36 -6.70 -22.13
CA THR A 73 -22.33 -6.92 -23.23
C THR A 73 -23.44 -5.86 -23.32
N ASN A 74 -23.52 -4.92 -22.37
CA ASN A 74 -24.60 -3.96 -22.21
C ASN A 74 -24.16 -2.49 -22.09
N GLN A 75 -22.91 -2.14 -22.45
CA GLN A 75 -22.49 -0.74 -22.56
C GLN A 75 -22.40 -0.28 -24.04
N PRO A 76 -22.98 0.89 -24.40
CA PRO A 76 -22.89 1.38 -25.76
C PRO A 76 -21.45 1.81 -26.07
N LEU A 77 -20.90 1.42 -27.24
CA LEU A 77 -19.54 1.80 -27.66
C LEU A 77 -19.33 3.32 -27.79
N SER A 78 -20.40 4.13 -27.73
CA SER A 78 -20.31 5.58 -27.60
C SER A 78 -19.64 6.06 -26.32
N ALA A 79 -19.52 5.18 -25.31
CA ALA A 79 -18.77 5.45 -24.10
C ALA A 79 -17.24 5.33 -24.30
N VAL A 80 -16.79 4.81 -25.46
CA VAL A 80 -15.38 4.56 -25.74
C VAL A 80 -14.75 5.66 -26.60
N SER A 81 -13.72 6.33 -26.10
CA SER A 81 -12.85 7.24 -26.85
C SER A 81 -11.54 6.55 -27.24
N PHE A 82 -10.95 6.96 -28.37
CA PHE A 82 -9.63 6.51 -28.80
C PHE A 82 -8.76 7.74 -29.06
N ASP A 83 -7.64 7.82 -28.35
CA ASP A 83 -6.68 8.91 -28.48
C ASP A 83 -5.29 8.38 -28.81
N ALA A 84 -4.55 9.15 -29.62
CA ALA A 84 -3.15 8.86 -29.89
C ALA A 84 -2.28 9.77 -29.02
N ALA A 85 -1.51 9.18 -28.09
CA ALA A 85 -0.54 9.89 -27.26
C ALA A 85 0.86 9.51 -27.73
N GLY A 86 1.42 10.27 -28.68
CA GLY A 86 2.70 9.94 -29.30
C GLY A 86 2.60 8.69 -30.17
N ALA A 87 3.40 7.66 -29.86
CA ALA A 87 3.39 6.37 -30.57
C ALA A 87 2.39 5.35 -29.98
N GLU A 88 1.68 5.72 -28.92
CA GLU A 88 0.81 4.84 -28.15
C GLU A 88 -0.67 5.11 -28.42
N LEU A 89 -1.44 4.03 -28.58
CA LEU A 89 -2.89 4.08 -28.73
C LEU A 89 -3.54 3.95 -27.36
N VAL A 90 -4.29 4.98 -26.95
CA VAL A 90 -5.00 5.04 -25.67
C VAL A 90 -6.50 4.87 -25.92
N VAL A 91 -7.13 4.03 -25.12
CA VAL A 91 -8.57 3.78 -25.14
C VAL A 91 -9.15 4.31 -23.84
N GLY A 92 -10.21 5.11 -23.92
CA GLY A 92 -10.91 5.67 -22.77
C GLY A 92 -12.34 5.16 -22.70
N VAL A 93 -12.83 4.79 -21.51
CA VAL A 93 -14.25 4.50 -21.25
C VAL A 93 -14.68 5.21 -19.97
N GLY A 94 -15.57 6.20 -20.11
CA GLY A 94 -15.84 7.13 -18.99
C GLY A 94 -14.55 7.83 -18.56
N ASP A 95 -14.20 7.74 -17.27
CA ASP A 95 -12.96 8.29 -16.71
C ASP A 95 -11.75 7.34 -16.80
N ALA A 96 -11.98 6.06 -17.11
CA ALA A 96 -10.91 5.08 -17.22
C ALA A 96 -10.20 5.22 -18.57
N ARG A 97 -8.86 5.27 -18.58
CA ARG A 97 -8.07 5.25 -19.82
C ARG A 97 -6.93 4.25 -19.71
N TRP A 98 -6.61 3.56 -20.79
CA TRP A 98 -5.52 2.59 -20.83
C TRP A 98 -4.86 2.53 -22.20
N ASN A 99 -3.60 2.13 -22.23
CA ASN A 99 -2.86 1.85 -23.44
C ASN A 99 -3.39 0.53 -24.05
N ALA A 100 -3.80 0.58 -25.31
CA ALA A 100 -4.41 -0.55 -26.01
C ALA A 100 -3.42 -1.70 -26.29
N GLU A 101 -2.13 -1.40 -26.36
CA GLU A 101 -1.05 -2.34 -26.65
C GLU A 101 -0.52 -3.02 -25.39
N SER A 102 -0.36 -2.31 -24.28
CA SER A 102 0.16 -2.85 -23.02
C SER A 102 -0.93 -3.22 -22.01
N GLY A 103 -2.14 -2.68 -22.13
CA GLY A 103 -3.20 -2.80 -21.12
C GLY A 103 -2.96 -1.97 -19.86
N GLN A 104 -1.89 -1.18 -19.81
CA GLN A 104 -1.58 -0.32 -18.66
C GLN A 104 -2.50 0.89 -18.62
N GLN A 105 -2.94 1.29 -17.42
CA GLN A 105 -3.71 2.52 -17.25
C GLN A 105 -2.90 3.76 -17.63
N VAL A 106 -3.54 4.71 -18.30
CA VAL A 106 -2.95 5.97 -18.74
C VAL A 106 -3.62 7.11 -17.97
N PHE A 107 -2.85 7.80 -17.14
CA PHE A 107 -3.32 8.98 -16.43
C PHE A 107 -3.11 10.24 -17.30
N ASP A 108 -4.17 11.02 -17.45
CA ASP A 108 -4.09 12.32 -18.12
C ASP A 108 -3.93 13.43 -17.07
N PHE A 109 -2.72 13.99 -17.01
CA PHE A 109 -2.38 15.05 -16.07
C PHE A 109 -2.81 16.46 -16.54
N ARG A 110 -3.59 16.59 -17.63
CA ARG A 110 -3.98 17.89 -18.21
C ARG A 110 -5.35 18.43 -17.77
N GLY A 111 -5.93 17.94 -16.67
CA GLY A 111 -7.21 18.42 -16.13
C GLY A 111 -7.11 18.99 -14.71
N THR A 112 -7.81 20.09 -14.45
CA THR A 112 -8.03 20.64 -13.10
C THR A 112 -9.02 19.75 -12.33
N ALA A 113 -8.52 18.71 -11.66
CA ALA A 113 -9.36 17.81 -10.88
C ALA A 113 -10.02 18.54 -9.69
N LYS A 114 -11.35 18.73 -9.76
CA LYS A 114 -12.20 18.90 -8.58
C LYS A 114 -12.71 17.52 -8.17
N GLY A 115 -11.94 16.87 -7.30
CA GLY A 115 -12.24 15.56 -6.76
C GLY A 115 -10.98 15.05 -6.09
N GLY A 116 -10.92 15.17 -4.77
CA GLY A 116 -9.78 14.69 -4.00
C GLY A 116 -9.55 13.21 -4.31
N ALA A 117 -8.35 12.90 -4.80
CA ALA A 117 -7.90 11.53 -4.93
C ALA A 117 -7.92 10.90 -3.53
N ALA A 118 -8.88 10.01 -3.28
CA ALA A 118 -8.62 8.97 -2.31
C ALA A 118 -7.47 8.15 -2.89
N MET A 119 -6.26 8.32 -2.34
CA MET A 119 -5.16 7.43 -2.64
C MET A 119 -5.65 6.00 -2.47
N LEU A 120 -5.75 5.25 -3.56
CA LEU A 120 -5.61 3.81 -3.48
C LEU A 120 -4.18 3.59 -3.01
N ARG A 121 -4.01 3.48 -1.68
CA ARG A 121 -2.76 3.06 -1.08
C ARG A 121 -2.34 1.76 -1.79
N PRO A 122 -1.08 1.63 -2.25
CA PRO A 122 -0.58 0.30 -2.57
C PRO A 122 -0.89 -0.57 -1.36
N THR A 123 -1.43 -1.77 -1.57
CA THR A 123 -1.67 -2.71 -0.49
C THR A 123 -0.35 -2.93 0.26
N GLY A 124 -0.21 -2.22 1.38
CA GLY A 124 1.01 -2.10 2.18
C GLY A 124 2.20 -1.54 1.42
N ALA A 125 2.80 -0.45 1.93
CA ALA A 125 4.26 -0.51 1.97
C ALA A 125 4.59 -1.80 2.74
N ASP A 126 5.44 -2.67 2.17
CA ASP A 126 5.81 -3.93 2.81
C ASP A 126 6.28 -3.60 4.23
N ALA A 127 5.50 -4.02 5.23
CA ALA A 127 5.77 -3.66 6.62
C ALA A 127 7.14 -4.15 7.04
N GLU A 128 7.60 -5.26 6.46
CA GLU A 128 8.94 -5.80 6.67
C GLU A 128 10.03 -4.93 6.02
N LEU A 129 9.77 -4.37 4.83
CA LEU A 129 10.69 -3.40 4.23
C LEU A 129 10.79 -2.13 5.08
N LEU A 130 9.67 -1.60 5.57
CA LEU A 130 9.63 -0.44 6.44
C LEU A 130 10.34 -0.70 7.77
N PHE A 131 10.14 -1.88 8.36
CA PHE A 131 10.85 -2.31 9.55
C PHE A 131 12.36 -2.35 9.32
N ARG A 132 12.83 -3.01 8.24
CA ARG A 132 14.25 -3.06 7.88
C ARG A 132 14.86 -1.68 7.65
N GLN A 133 14.12 -0.76 7.02
CA GLN A 133 14.56 0.63 6.87
C GLN A 133 14.69 1.32 8.23
N GLY A 134 13.70 1.17 9.12
CA GLY A 134 13.77 1.68 10.48
C GLY A 134 15.00 1.19 11.24
N VAL A 135 15.28 -0.13 11.18
CA VAL A 135 16.45 -0.74 11.82
C VAL A 135 17.76 -0.16 11.30
N ASN A 136 17.90 0.05 9.98
CA ASN A 136 19.10 0.63 9.39
C ASN A 136 19.37 2.07 9.87
N LEU A 137 18.29 2.83 10.09
CA LEU A 137 18.36 4.24 10.46
C LEU A 137 18.61 4.47 11.95
N GLU A 138 18.43 3.48 12.83
CA GLU A 138 18.45 3.71 14.29
C GLU A 138 19.75 4.35 14.81
N GLU A 139 20.89 3.94 14.27
CA GLU A 139 22.20 4.43 14.73
C GLU A 139 22.53 5.84 14.19
N HIS A 140 22.01 6.18 13.01
CA HIS A 140 22.45 7.36 12.24
C HIS A 140 21.39 8.48 12.24
N SER A 141 20.11 8.11 12.23
CA SER A 141 18.95 9.00 12.10
C SER A 141 17.77 8.46 12.93
N PRO A 142 17.82 8.53 14.28
CA PRO A 142 16.76 7.98 15.14
C PRO A 142 15.38 8.63 14.92
N GLY A 143 15.33 9.89 14.48
CA GLY A 143 14.07 10.55 14.10
C GLY A 143 13.42 9.91 12.87
N GLU A 144 14.20 9.64 11.82
CA GLU A 144 13.72 8.97 10.61
C GLU A 144 13.38 7.50 10.88
N ALA A 145 14.11 6.84 11.79
CA ALA A 145 13.78 5.48 12.24
C ALA A 145 12.38 5.43 12.90
N VAL A 146 12.03 6.41 13.72
CA VAL A 146 10.69 6.54 14.31
C VAL A 146 9.63 6.66 13.22
N GLU A 147 9.86 7.49 12.20
CA GLU A 147 8.92 7.64 11.08
C GLU A 147 8.70 6.30 10.34
N LYS A 148 9.78 5.55 10.08
CA LYS A 148 9.67 4.24 9.42
C LYS A 148 8.98 3.18 10.26
N TYR A 149 9.18 3.18 11.57
CA TYR A 149 8.42 2.30 12.44
C TYR A 149 6.94 2.70 12.54
N LEU A 150 6.61 4.00 12.54
CA LEU A 150 5.22 4.47 12.49
C LEU A 150 4.52 4.06 11.19
N GLU A 151 5.20 4.20 10.04
CA GLU A 151 4.72 3.66 8.77
C GLU A 151 4.53 2.14 8.83
N CYS A 152 5.48 1.41 9.44
CA CYS A 152 5.44 -0.04 9.58
C CYS A 152 4.22 -0.50 10.39
N VAL A 153 3.99 0.08 11.57
CA VAL A 153 2.84 -0.30 12.41
C VAL A 153 1.51 0.18 11.83
N ALA A 154 1.52 1.23 10.98
CA ALA A 154 0.33 1.61 10.23
C ALA A 154 0.01 0.62 9.09
N ALA A 155 1.04 0.02 8.47
CA ALA A 155 0.88 -1.01 7.44
C ALA A 155 0.54 -2.39 8.03
N ASN A 156 1.14 -2.74 9.16
CA ASN A 156 0.84 -3.94 9.94
C ASN A 156 0.76 -3.61 11.44
N PRO A 157 -0.45 -3.37 11.98
CA PRO A 157 -0.66 -3.06 13.40
C PRO A 157 -0.30 -4.18 14.38
N ARG A 158 0.04 -5.38 13.88
CA ARG A 158 0.49 -6.52 14.70
C ARG A 158 1.99 -6.80 14.55
N HIS A 159 2.77 -5.86 14.00
CA HIS A 159 4.21 -6.03 13.89
C HIS A 159 4.90 -5.81 15.23
N ALA A 160 5.04 -6.89 16.02
CA ALA A 160 5.57 -6.82 17.39
C ALA A 160 6.96 -6.15 17.47
N ASP A 161 7.90 -6.53 16.61
CA ASP A 161 9.27 -6.02 16.69
C ASP A 161 9.37 -4.52 16.37
N ALA A 162 8.57 -4.01 15.43
CA ALA A 162 8.46 -2.59 15.14
C ALA A 162 7.88 -1.81 16.34
N HIS A 163 6.87 -2.36 17.02
CA HIS A 163 6.34 -1.79 18.25
C HIS A 163 7.39 -1.75 19.37
N VAL A 164 8.20 -2.80 19.54
CA VAL A 164 9.29 -2.83 20.53
C VAL A 164 10.34 -1.76 20.23
N ASN A 165 10.82 -1.69 18.98
CA ASN A 165 11.86 -0.74 18.61
C ASN A 165 11.38 0.71 18.67
N LEU A 166 10.15 0.97 18.20
CA LEU A 166 9.53 2.29 18.32
C LEU A 166 9.34 2.70 19.79
N GLY A 167 8.85 1.78 20.62
CA GLY A 167 8.72 2.01 22.07
C GLY A 167 10.06 2.41 22.71
N ARG A 168 11.16 1.76 22.33
CA ARG A 168 12.50 2.05 22.84
C ARG A 168 13.01 3.43 22.42
N LEU A 169 12.81 3.83 21.16
CA LEU A 169 13.20 5.15 20.68
C LEU A 169 12.37 6.27 21.34
N LEU A 170 11.07 6.04 21.53
CA LEU A 170 10.18 6.95 22.24
C LEU A 170 10.57 7.09 23.73
N HIS A 171 10.90 5.97 24.38
CA HIS A 171 11.39 5.95 25.76
C HIS A 171 12.68 6.75 25.91
N THR A 172 13.65 6.53 25.01
CA THR A 172 14.92 7.29 24.96
C THR A 172 14.68 8.79 24.78
N SER A 173 13.60 9.16 24.06
CA SER A 173 13.17 10.54 23.87
C SER A 173 12.26 11.08 24.99
N HIS A 174 12.19 10.39 26.14
CA HIS A 174 11.32 10.69 27.29
C HIS A 174 9.81 10.78 26.98
N ARG A 175 9.34 10.19 25.88
CA ARG A 175 7.91 10.10 25.51
C ARG A 175 7.27 8.86 26.15
N LEU A 176 7.25 8.84 27.49
CA LEU A 176 6.97 7.64 28.29
C LEU A 176 5.59 7.00 28.04
N ARG A 177 4.53 7.80 27.89
CA ARG A 177 3.17 7.26 27.66
C ARG A 177 3.01 6.62 26.29
N GLU A 178 3.68 7.16 25.29
CA GLU A 178 3.66 6.61 23.94
C GLU A 178 4.49 5.34 23.86
N ALA A 179 5.66 5.32 24.52
CA ALA A 179 6.46 4.11 24.67
C ALA A 179 5.67 2.96 25.31
N GLU A 180 4.96 3.24 26.42
CA GLU A 180 4.07 2.27 27.08
C GLU A 180 3.03 1.70 26.10
N ALA A 181 2.33 2.57 25.36
CA ALA A 181 1.32 2.13 24.40
C ALA A 181 1.89 1.20 23.32
N HIS A 182 3.09 1.48 22.83
CA HIS A 182 3.75 0.61 21.85
C HIS A 182 4.21 -0.71 22.46
N TYR A 183 4.75 -0.75 23.68
CA TYR A 183 5.08 -2.02 24.33
C TYR A 183 3.84 -2.87 24.63
N VAL A 184 2.74 -2.25 25.05
CA VAL A 184 1.45 -2.96 25.22
C VAL A 184 0.97 -3.53 23.88
N ALA A 185 1.06 -2.76 22.80
CA ALA A 185 0.70 -3.25 21.46
C ALA A 185 1.60 -4.41 21.00
N ALA A 186 2.91 -4.37 21.29
CA ALA A 186 3.81 -5.49 21.04
C ALA A 186 3.36 -6.76 21.78
N LEU A 187 2.94 -6.63 23.05
CA LEU A 187 2.44 -7.76 23.85
C LEU A 187 1.06 -8.26 23.39
N VAL A 188 0.21 -7.40 22.85
CA VAL A 188 -1.03 -7.83 22.19
C VAL A 188 -0.74 -8.65 20.93
N ALA A 189 0.30 -8.28 20.17
CA ALA A 189 0.73 -9.02 18.99
C ALA A 189 1.49 -10.32 19.33
N ARG A 190 2.31 -10.29 20.38
CA ARG A 190 3.16 -11.39 20.85
C ARG A 190 3.20 -11.40 22.39
N SER A 191 2.28 -12.13 23.01
CA SER A 191 2.06 -12.12 24.46
C SER A 191 3.20 -12.67 25.31
N GLY A 192 4.12 -13.43 24.73
CA GLY A 192 5.28 -14.03 25.41
C GLY A 192 6.60 -13.31 25.16
N ASP A 193 6.58 -12.06 24.70
CA ASP A 193 7.80 -11.31 24.39
C ASP A 193 8.45 -10.77 25.69
N ALA A 194 9.54 -11.43 26.11
CA ALA A 194 10.28 -11.08 27.32
C ALA A 194 10.89 -9.66 27.24
N THR A 195 11.38 -9.26 26.06
CA THR A 195 11.98 -7.95 25.82
C THR A 195 10.94 -6.84 25.94
N ALA A 196 9.78 -6.99 25.30
CA ALA A 196 8.68 -6.04 25.41
C ALA A 196 8.17 -5.93 26.86
N THR A 197 8.07 -7.06 27.57
CA THR A 197 7.65 -7.10 28.98
C THR A 197 8.65 -6.39 29.89
N PHE A 198 9.94 -6.64 29.72
CA PHE A 198 11.01 -5.96 30.46
C PHE A 198 11.01 -4.45 30.18
N ASN A 199 10.95 -4.04 28.93
CA ASN A 199 10.96 -2.62 28.56
C ASN A 199 9.72 -1.88 29.05
N LEU A 200 8.55 -2.54 29.06
CA LEU A 200 7.35 -2.01 29.70
C LEU A 200 7.55 -1.78 31.20
N ALA A 201 8.21 -2.71 31.90
CA ALA A 201 8.52 -2.55 33.32
C ALA A 201 9.40 -1.32 33.57
N VAL A 202 10.42 -1.11 32.74
CA VAL A 202 11.30 0.07 32.82
C VAL A 202 10.52 1.36 32.61
N VAL A 203 9.66 1.44 31.58
CA VAL A 203 8.85 2.64 31.33
C VAL A 203 7.86 2.91 32.46
N LEU A 204 7.22 1.88 33.01
CA LEU A 204 6.31 2.03 34.15
C LEU A 204 7.05 2.55 35.38
N GLU A 205 8.28 2.09 35.60
CA GLU A 205 9.14 2.60 36.65
C GLU A 205 9.44 4.10 36.47
N ASP A 206 9.85 4.51 35.27
CA ASP A 206 10.17 5.90 34.96
C ASP A 206 8.95 6.83 35.06
N GLN A 207 7.74 6.29 34.84
CA GLN A 207 6.48 6.99 35.11
C GLN A 207 6.11 7.07 36.60
N GLY A 208 6.88 6.43 37.50
CA GLY A 208 6.62 6.36 38.93
C GLY A 208 5.60 5.29 39.34
N ARG A 209 5.17 4.42 38.43
CA ARG A 209 4.21 3.33 38.68
C ARG A 209 4.94 2.09 39.20
N THR A 210 5.51 2.22 40.40
CA THR A 210 6.43 1.24 40.98
C THR A 210 5.84 -0.17 41.11
N GLU A 211 4.59 -0.33 41.56
CA GLU A 211 4.01 -1.67 41.74
C GLU A 211 3.72 -2.35 40.39
N ASP A 212 3.28 -1.59 39.39
CA ASP A 212 3.08 -2.12 38.03
C ASP A 212 4.41 -2.56 37.42
N ALA A 213 5.47 -1.77 37.63
CA ALA A 213 6.82 -2.11 37.20
C ALA A 213 7.33 -3.41 37.84
N ILE A 214 7.14 -3.57 39.17
CA ILE A 214 7.51 -4.80 39.87
C ILE A 214 6.80 -6.01 39.26
N ALA A 215 5.50 -5.92 39.02
CA ALA A 215 4.74 -7.01 38.41
C ALA A 215 5.28 -7.37 37.02
N ARG A 216 5.58 -6.38 36.17
CA ARG A 216 6.13 -6.63 34.83
C ARG A 216 7.57 -7.17 34.86
N TYR A 217 8.42 -6.74 35.79
CA TYR A 217 9.74 -7.35 35.93
C TYR A 217 9.65 -8.81 36.38
N GLN A 218 8.70 -9.16 37.25
CA GLN A 218 8.46 -10.55 37.64
C GLN A 218 8.00 -11.40 36.45
N ASP A 219 7.10 -10.86 35.61
CA ASP A 219 6.69 -11.53 34.37
C ASP A 219 7.86 -11.71 33.40
N ALA A 220 8.71 -10.69 33.24
CA ALA A 220 9.90 -10.78 32.39
C ALA A 220 10.87 -11.88 32.88
N ILE A 221 11.05 -12.03 34.19
CA ILE A 221 11.85 -13.12 34.78
C ILE A 221 11.20 -14.49 34.56
N ALA A 222 9.87 -14.57 34.62
CA ALA A 222 9.15 -15.82 34.37
C ALA A 222 9.29 -16.25 32.89
N LEU A 223 9.29 -15.30 31.96
CA LEU A 223 9.52 -15.55 30.53
C LEU A 223 10.99 -15.86 30.22
N GLU A 224 11.92 -15.12 30.83
CA GLU A 224 13.36 -15.28 30.64
C GLU A 224 14.11 -15.26 31.98
N PRO A 225 14.28 -16.44 32.62
CA PRO A 225 14.95 -16.55 33.92
C PRO A 225 16.43 -16.14 33.93
N SER A 226 17.04 -15.99 32.75
CA SER A 226 18.41 -15.50 32.56
C SER A 226 18.53 -13.98 32.44
N ASN A 227 17.42 -13.23 32.44
CA ASN A 227 17.43 -11.77 32.35
C ASN A 227 18.01 -11.13 33.61
N VAL A 228 19.33 -10.90 33.59
CA VAL A 228 20.11 -10.38 34.72
C VAL A 228 19.63 -8.99 35.15
N ASP A 229 19.27 -8.13 34.20
CA ASP A 229 18.87 -6.75 34.46
C ASP A 229 17.52 -6.66 35.16
N ALA A 230 16.58 -7.57 34.88
CA ALA A 230 15.29 -7.64 35.58
C ALA A 230 15.47 -7.93 37.08
N TYR A 231 16.37 -8.84 37.45
CA TYR A 231 16.69 -9.11 38.86
C TYR A 231 17.32 -7.90 39.55
N PHE A 232 18.23 -7.20 38.86
CA PHE A 232 18.84 -5.99 39.39
C PHE A 232 17.81 -4.89 39.65
N ASN A 233 16.92 -4.63 38.69
CA ASN A 233 15.90 -3.60 38.79
C ASN A 233 14.86 -3.94 39.88
N LEU A 234 14.43 -5.20 40.00
CA LEU A 234 13.57 -5.62 41.11
C LEU A 234 14.25 -5.41 42.46
N ALA A 235 15.53 -5.79 42.59
CA ALA A 235 16.25 -5.61 43.85
C ALA A 235 16.26 -4.14 44.28
N ARG A 236 16.56 -3.24 43.34
CA ARG A 236 16.57 -1.78 43.57
C ARG A 236 15.18 -1.24 43.92
N LEU A 237 14.13 -1.70 43.26
CA LEU A 237 12.76 -1.27 43.56
C LEU A 237 12.30 -1.74 44.94
N TYR A 238 12.56 -2.98 45.33
CA TYR A 238 12.26 -3.48 46.67
C TYR A 238 13.07 -2.77 47.76
N GLU A 239 14.33 -2.41 47.49
CA GLU A 239 15.13 -1.59 48.40
C GLU A 239 14.50 -0.21 48.62
N LYS A 240 14.06 0.46 47.54
CA LYS A 240 13.37 1.76 47.61
C LYS A 240 12.07 1.68 48.42
N LYS A 241 11.38 0.53 48.38
CA LYS A 241 10.19 0.25 49.20
C LYS A 241 10.49 -0.15 50.65
N GLY A 242 11.77 -0.40 50.99
CA GLY A 242 12.17 -0.90 52.31
C GLY A 242 11.99 -2.41 52.50
N GLU A 243 11.64 -3.16 51.45
CA GLU A 243 11.43 -4.60 51.47
C GLU A 243 12.76 -5.37 51.35
N LYS A 244 13.63 -5.24 52.35
CA LYS A 244 15.02 -5.72 52.34
C LYS A 244 15.17 -7.20 51.97
N MET A 245 14.27 -8.06 52.45
CA MET A 245 14.35 -9.50 52.16
C MET A 245 14.07 -9.82 50.70
N ALA A 246 13.12 -9.13 50.06
CA ALA A 246 12.84 -9.28 48.63
C ALA A 246 14.01 -8.76 47.80
N ALA A 247 14.55 -7.60 48.16
CA ALA A 247 15.73 -7.02 47.52
C ALA A 247 16.93 -7.99 47.55
N LEU A 248 17.24 -8.56 48.72
CA LEU A 248 18.35 -9.51 48.88
C LEU A 248 18.19 -10.79 48.06
N ARG A 249 16.96 -11.30 47.92
CA ARG A 249 16.68 -12.48 47.07
C ARG A 249 17.06 -12.20 45.61
N HIS A 250 16.52 -11.12 45.04
CA HIS A 250 16.80 -10.78 43.64
C HIS A 250 18.27 -10.37 43.42
N LEU A 251 18.92 -9.71 44.39
CA LEU A 251 20.35 -9.39 44.30
C LEU A 251 21.23 -10.65 44.31
N LYS A 252 20.83 -11.69 45.04
CA LYS A 252 21.51 -12.99 45.03
C LYS A 252 21.40 -13.64 43.65
N ASP A 253 20.22 -13.62 43.04
CA ASP A 253 20.01 -14.15 41.69
C ASP A 253 20.80 -13.38 40.63
N TYR A 254 20.79 -12.04 40.69
CA TYR A 254 21.63 -11.17 39.86
C TYR A 254 23.11 -11.57 39.92
N ARG A 255 23.66 -11.73 41.14
CA ARG A 255 25.07 -12.09 41.34
C ARG A 255 25.38 -13.49 40.82
N ARG A 256 24.49 -14.45 41.06
CA ARG A 256 24.63 -15.83 40.57
C ARG A 256 24.71 -15.89 39.06
N LEU A 257 23.83 -15.17 38.36
CA LEU A 257 23.80 -15.14 36.89
C LEU A 257 24.99 -14.37 36.30
N ARG A 258 25.46 -13.30 36.96
CA ARG A 258 26.60 -12.50 36.50
C ARG A 258 27.95 -13.18 36.72
N GLY A 259 28.11 -13.92 37.82
CA GLY A 259 29.35 -14.56 38.24
C GLY A 259 29.59 -15.97 37.69
N GLY A 260 28.69 -16.50 36.87
CA GLY A 260 28.78 -17.85 36.29
C GLY A 260 29.49 -17.95 34.93
N ARG A 261 30.38 -17.02 34.59
CA ARG A 261 31.23 -17.08 33.38
C ARG A 261 32.67 -17.42 33.72
#